data_AF-A0A0D2RI36-F1
#
_entry.id   AF-A0A0D2RI36-F1
#
_cell.length_a   1.000
_cell.length_b   1.000
_cell.length_c   1.000
_cell.angle_alpha   90.00
_cell.angle_beta   90.00
_cell.angle_gamma   90.00
#
_symmetry.space_group_name_H-M   'P 1'
#
loop_
_entity.id
_entity.type
_entity.pdbx_description
1 polymer ?
#
loop_
_entity_poly.entity_id
_entity_poly.type
_entity_poly.pdbx_seq_one_letter_code
_entity_poly.pdbx_strand_id
1 'polypeptide(L)'
;MNGVPEDLIVYEIALVVPKRNLNEENKGYDCVEVLVNEFRNVGLIVERVLGLSDEFIKLAAPLETLGRVAAKMQMKKTTHIGIDLQFEWEEIKAFVRQPDGSLFSWCERFQCYRHLIYKIVNKKNSDVTLKFDGKEIQWEAGKSLLQRLELEGIVKQVFPLHDEIKRKKLLRSWALNWWDFTAQPIDEIYAYFGTKIAVYFAFLGMYTRWMIFPATFGLILQLIDFGSLKLLVFPAFFISIVLWAVLFFQFWKRKNSALSARWHLNFSVSTSEGYKLSGREWNSLQPPLELVKNSGIDKTKEKEALQRYEWFGYLKRFRNDVIIILSIICLQLPFELAYAHLYEVLKSDMVKFGLTVVYLLVIQYFTKIGGKISIRLIKHENNENTEYQADSLVYKVFGLYFMQSYIGVFYHALLHRNFMTLRQVLIQRLILYEVLENLVENSLPYLKYSYKKYRAVRNKKKREKGLIGKIQFTTRVEKEYLKPTYSASISEELEDGLFDDFLELALQFGMIMMFACAFPLAFAFSALNNIAEMRTDALKLLAMLRRPVPRAAATIGAWLNIFQYGYTIRKENGKLSLALQPFL
;
A
#
# COMPACT_ATOMS: atom_id res chain seq x y z
N MET A 1 -34.11 22.03 -13.36
CA MET A 1 -33.14 23.11 -13.14
C MET A 1 -32.71 23.12 -11.69
N ASN A 2 -31.57 22.48 -11.37
CA ASN A 2 -30.85 22.65 -10.11
C ASN A 2 -29.37 22.69 -10.50
N GLY A 3 -28.82 23.89 -10.64
CA GLY A 3 -27.41 24.10 -10.96
C GLY A 3 -26.54 23.60 -9.82
N VAL A 4 -25.82 22.51 -10.07
CA VAL A 4 -24.60 22.19 -9.33
C VAL A 4 -23.56 23.22 -9.80
N PRO A 5 -22.85 23.93 -8.91
CA PRO A 5 -21.80 24.84 -9.34
C PRO A 5 -20.67 23.99 -9.95
N GLU A 6 -20.49 24.07 -11.26
CA GLU A 6 -19.44 23.35 -12.00
C GLU A 6 -18.03 23.91 -11.79
N ASP A 7 -17.83 24.99 -11.02
CA ASP A 7 -16.51 25.66 -10.93
C ASP A 7 -16.02 25.90 -9.49
N LEU A 8 -16.12 24.91 -8.61
CA LEU A 8 -15.28 24.92 -7.40
C LEU A 8 -13.88 24.43 -7.79
N ILE A 9 -12.91 25.35 -7.86
CA ILE A 9 -11.51 25.03 -8.14
C ILE A 9 -10.99 24.08 -7.06
N VAL A 10 -10.79 22.81 -7.41
CA VAL A 10 -10.22 21.80 -6.51
C VAL A 10 -8.72 21.68 -6.79
N TYR A 11 -7.91 22.05 -5.80
CA TYR A 11 -6.47 21.83 -5.83
C TYR A 11 -6.14 20.38 -5.46
N GLU A 12 -5.54 19.65 -6.39
CA GLU A 12 -5.32 18.21 -6.26
C GLU A 12 -3.86 17.83 -6.01
N ILE A 13 -2.92 18.72 -6.32
CA ILE A 13 -1.48 18.50 -6.16
C ILE A 13 -0.84 19.69 -5.46
N ALA A 14 0.14 19.42 -4.61
CA ALA A 14 1.01 20.43 -4.01
C ALA A 14 2.49 20.12 -4.28
N LEU A 15 3.26 21.17 -4.48
CA LEU A 15 4.72 21.16 -4.50
C LEU A 15 5.25 21.90 -3.27
N VAL A 16 6.37 21.40 -2.74
CA VAL A 16 7.06 22.02 -1.61
C VAL A 16 8.37 22.62 -2.07
N VAL A 17 8.53 23.91 -1.82
CA VAL A 17 9.71 24.71 -2.18
C VAL A 17 10.23 25.39 -0.91
N PRO A 18 11.54 25.52 -0.68
CA PRO A 18 12.06 26.27 0.45
C PRO A 18 11.62 27.74 0.39
N LYS A 19 11.32 28.31 1.56
CA LYS A 19 10.87 29.69 1.69
C LYS A 19 11.99 30.67 1.29
N ARG A 20 11.65 31.65 0.45
CA ARG A 20 12.56 32.71 0.00
C ARG A 20 13.02 33.62 1.14
N ASN A 21 14.30 34.01 1.14
CA ASN A 21 14.79 35.14 1.93
C ASN A 21 14.54 36.45 1.17
N LEU A 22 13.70 37.32 1.72
CA LEU A 22 13.29 38.59 1.10
C LEU A 22 14.41 39.64 1.02
N ASN A 23 15.58 39.39 1.63
CA ASN A 23 16.65 40.38 1.77
C ASN A 23 17.55 40.51 0.53
N GLU A 24 17.38 39.68 -0.50
CA GLU A 24 18.15 39.78 -1.75
C GLU A 24 17.23 40.20 -2.91
N GLU A 25 17.36 41.47 -3.32
CA GLU A 25 16.81 42.00 -4.58
C GLU A 25 17.53 41.36 -5.78
N ASN A 26 17.20 40.11 -6.09
CA ASN A 26 17.75 39.42 -7.25
C ASN A 26 17.05 39.91 -8.54
N LYS A 27 17.74 40.76 -9.31
CA LYS A 27 17.37 41.23 -10.66
C LYS A 27 17.47 40.14 -11.76
N GLY A 28 17.25 38.86 -11.43
CA GLY A 28 17.39 37.70 -12.35
C GLY A 28 16.13 36.83 -12.43
N TYR A 29 16.12 35.84 -13.34
CA TYR A 29 15.03 34.86 -13.47
C TYR A 29 15.00 33.94 -12.23
N ASP A 30 14.09 34.23 -11.29
CA ASP A 30 13.83 33.37 -10.14
C ASP A 30 13.29 32.00 -10.60
N CYS A 31 13.97 30.92 -10.21
CA CYS A 31 13.58 29.55 -10.53
C CYS A 31 12.10 29.26 -10.23
N VAL A 32 11.60 29.75 -9.09
CA VAL A 32 10.24 29.46 -8.61
C VAL A 32 9.21 30.27 -9.39
N GLU A 33 9.54 31.50 -9.72
CA GLU A 33 8.70 32.37 -10.54
C GLU A 33 8.57 31.81 -11.96
N VAL A 34 9.69 31.39 -12.56
CA VAL A 34 9.71 30.72 -13.87
C VAL A 34 8.87 29.45 -13.83
N LEU A 35 9.04 28.60 -12.82
CA LEU A 35 8.26 27.38 -12.66
C LEU A 35 6.74 27.66 -12.62
N VAL A 36 6.32 28.66 -11.86
CA VAL A 36 4.90 29.02 -11.73
C VAL A 36 4.35 29.62 -13.03
N ASN A 37 5.15 30.41 -13.74
CA ASN A 37 4.76 30.94 -15.05
C ASN A 37 4.63 29.82 -16.08
N GLU A 38 5.54 28.85 -16.10
CA GLU A 38 5.41 27.68 -16.96
C GLU A 38 4.16 26.83 -16.63
N PHE A 39 3.82 26.65 -15.36
CA PHE A 39 2.56 25.99 -14.98
C PHE A 39 1.33 26.74 -15.51
N ARG A 40 1.31 28.07 -15.41
CA ARG A 40 0.22 28.89 -15.96
C ARG A 40 0.15 28.82 -17.48
N ASN A 41 1.30 28.84 -18.17
CA ASN A 41 1.39 28.71 -19.63
C ASN A 41 0.83 27.38 -20.15
N VAL A 42 0.97 26.33 -19.35
CA VAL A 42 0.45 24.99 -19.64
C VAL A 42 -1.07 24.88 -19.37
N GLY A 43 -1.68 25.90 -18.73
CA GLY A 43 -3.11 25.94 -18.43
C GLY A 43 -3.48 25.39 -17.05
N LEU A 44 -2.52 25.32 -16.11
CA LEU A 44 -2.78 25.01 -14.71
C LEU A 44 -3.12 26.26 -13.91
N ILE A 45 -4.07 26.13 -12.98
CA ILE A 45 -4.39 27.14 -11.98
C ILE A 45 -3.45 26.94 -10.80
N VAL A 46 -2.70 27.99 -10.46
CA VAL A 46 -1.63 27.95 -9.46
C VAL A 46 -1.92 28.89 -8.30
N GLU A 47 -1.88 28.38 -7.07
CA GLU A 47 -1.99 29.17 -5.84
C GLU A 47 -0.73 28.97 -4.98
N ARG A 48 -0.10 30.07 -4.56
CA ARG A 48 1.04 30.04 -3.64
C ARG A 48 0.58 30.25 -2.21
N VAL A 49 1.08 29.42 -1.30
CA VAL A 49 0.77 29.46 0.12
C VAL A 49 2.05 29.40 0.93
N LEU A 50 2.30 30.46 1.69
CA LEU A 50 3.45 30.52 2.59
C LEU A 50 3.20 29.68 3.84
N GLY A 51 4.11 28.75 4.13
CA GLY A 51 4.14 27.97 5.37
C GLY A 51 5.12 28.52 6.40
N LEU A 52 5.33 27.75 7.49
CA LEU A 52 6.26 28.11 8.55
C LEU A 52 7.72 28.01 8.10
N SER A 53 8.10 26.88 7.48
CA SER A 53 9.46 26.62 6.97
C SER A 53 9.58 26.72 5.45
N ASP A 54 8.50 26.39 4.75
CA ASP A 54 8.49 26.14 3.32
C ASP A 54 7.34 26.89 2.65
N GLU A 55 7.48 27.17 1.36
CA GLU A 55 6.44 27.67 0.49
C GLU A 55 5.77 26.49 -0.25
N PHE A 56 4.44 26.55 -0.37
CA PHE A 56 3.64 25.52 -1.00
C PHE A 56 2.97 26.07 -2.26
N ILE A 57 3.14 25.36 -3.37
CA ILE A 57 2.49 25.69 -4.65
C ILE A 57 1.40 24.67 -4.89
N LYS A 58 0.13 25.08 -4.81
CA LYS A 58 -1.02 24.23 -5.12
C LYS A 58 -1.35 24.33 -6.60
N LEU A 59 -1.68 23.18 -7.20
CA LEU A 59 -2.06 23.05 -8.59
C LEU A 59 -3.47 22.50 -8.73
N ALA A 60 -4.25 23.13 -9.60
CA ALA A 60 -5.54 22.65 -10.09
C ALA A 60 -5.53 22.68 -11.63
N ALA A 61 -6.20 21.73 -12.27
CA ALA A 61 -6.34 21.67 -13.72
C ALA A 61 -7.82 21.71 -14.11
N PRO A 62 -8.22 22.62 -15.02
CA PRO A 62 -9.53 22.55 -15.65
C PRO A 62 -9.75 21.22 -16.36
N LEU A 63 -11.00 20.77 -16.46
CA LEU A 63 -11.35 19.51 -17.12
C LEU A 63 -10.90 19.49 -18.59
N GLU A 64 -11.00 20.62 -19.28
CA GLU A 64 -10.54 20.77 -20.66
C GLU A 64 -9.03 20.55 -20.82
N THR A 65 -8.22 21.16 -19.94
CA THR A 65 -6.77 20.96 -19.94
C THR A 65 -6.43 19.49 -19.72
N LEU A 66 -7.09 18.83 -18.77
CA LEU A 66 -6.91 17.40 -18.52
C LEU A 66 -7.30 16.55 -19.73
N GLY A 67 -8.41 16.87 -20.38
CA GLY A 67 -8.88 16.15 -21.55
C GLY A 67 -7.96 16.28 -22.77
N ARG A 68 -7.47 17.49 -23.05
CA ARG A 68 -6.47 17.71 -24.13
C ARG A 68 -5.18 16.92 -23.87
N VAL A 69 -4.78 16.78 -22.60
CA VAL A 69 -3.59 15.99 -22.23
C VAL A 69 -3.85 14.50 -22.33
N ALA A 70 -5.01 14.03 -21.87
CA ALA A 70 -5.40 12.64 -22.01
C ALA A 70 -5.38 12.19 -23.48
N ALA A 71 -5.85 13.05 -24.39
CA ALA A 71 -5.78 12.82 -25.84
C ALA A 71 -4.33 12.79 -26.34
N LYS A 72 -3.47 13.74 -25.92
CA LYS A 72 -2.03 13.74 -26.25
C LYS A 72 -1.29 12.50 -25.72
N MET A 73 -1.75 11.95 -24.60
CA MET A 73 -1.22 10.72 -24.01
C MET A 73 -1.79 9.45 -24.67
N GLN A 74 -2.72 9.58 -25.62
CA GLN A 74 -3.43 8.47 -26.26
C GLN A 74 -4.06 7.51 -25.23
N MET A 75 -4.63 8.07 -24.15
CA MET A 75 -5.30 7.27 -23.12
C MET A 75 -6.47 6.51 -23.74
N LYS A 76 -6.58 5.21 -23.49
CA LYS A 76 -7.70 4.41 -23.96
C LYS A 76 -8.86 4.46 -22.98
N LYS A 77 -10.07 4.71 -23.46
CA LYS A 77 -11.31 4.72 -22.65
C LYS A 77 -12.40 3.88 -23.31
N THR A 78 -13.25 3.30 -22.48
CA THR A 78 -14.45 2.58 -22.92
C THR A 78 -15.47 3.54 -23.49
N THR A 79 -15.98 3.21 -24.66
CA THR A 79 -17.14 3.88 -25.26
C THR A 79 -18.44 3.28 -24.77
N HIS A 80 -19.57 3.97 -24.97
CA HIS A 80 -20.91 3.42 -24.67
C HIS A 80 -21.24 2.12 -25.43
N ILE A 81 -20.49 1.84 -26.51
CA ILE A 81 -20.60 0.62 -27.33
C ILE A 81 -19.82 -0.55 -26.69
N GLY A 82 -19.01 -0.29 -25.66
CA GLY A 82 -18.21 -1.29 -24.95
C GLY A 82 -16.84 -1.56 -25.58
N ILE A 83 -16.40 -0.73 -26.53
CA ILE A 83 -15.09 -0.82 -27.18
C ILE A 83 -14.14 0.22 -26.56
N ASP A 84 -12.91 -0.20 -26.29
CA ASP A 84 -11.82 0.68 -25.87
C ASP A 84 -11.21 1.42 -27.06
N LEU A 85 -11.41 2.73 -27.12
CA LEU A 85 -10.84 3.61 -28.13
C LEU A 85 -9.91 4.64 -27.50
N GLN A 86 -9.02 5.21 -28.31
CA GLN A 86 -8.19 6.34 -27.88
C GLN A 86 -9.11 7.53 -27.57
N PHE A 87 -8.84 8.19 -26.45
CA PHE A 87 -9.64 9.30 -25.98
C PHE A 87 -9.38 10.54 -26.83
N GLU A 88 -10.46 11.12 -27.35
CA GLU A 88 -10.43 12.40 -28.05
C GLU A 88 -11.35 13.40 -27.35
N TRP A 89 -10.88 14.64 -27.19
CA TRP A 89 -11.64 15.69 -26.52
C TRP A 89 -12.85 16.17 -27.33
N GLU A 90 -12.83 16.04 -28.65
CA GLU A 90 -13.96 16.44 -29.49
C GLU A 90 -15.12 15.45 -29.36
N GLU A 91 -14.83 14.17 -29.09
CA GLU A 91 -15.80 13.08 -29.02
C GLU A 91 -16.13 12.64 -27.58
N ILE A 92 -16.03 13.52 -26.57
CA ILE A 92 -16.26 13.17 -25.14
C ILE A 92 -17.58 12.42 -24.91
N LYS A 93 -18.64 12.75 -25.67
CA LYS A 93 -19.98 12.15 -25.53
C LYS A 93 -20.00 10.65 -25.87
N ALA A 94 -19.02 10.15 -26.62
CA ALA A 94 -18.91 8.73 -26.96
C ALA A 94 -18.40 7.88 -25.79
N PHE A 95 -17.69 8.50 -24.84
CA PHE A 95 -16.99 7.81 -23.75
C PHE A 95 -17.83 7.68 -22.49
N VAL A 96 -17.73 6.53 -21.83
CA VAL A 96 -18.45 6.23 -20.60
C VAL A 96 -17.87 7.04 -19.44
N ARG A 97 -18.77 7.64 -18.65
CA ARG A 97 -18.42 8.32 -17.40
C ARG A 97 -18.35 7.34 -16.24
N GLN A 98 -17.56 7.71 -15.23
CA GLN A 98 -17.43 6.96 -13.99
C GLN A 98 -18.74 6.95 -13.19
N PRO A 99 -18.89 6.04 -12.21
CA PRO A 99 -20.08 6.00 -11.34
C PRO A 99 -20.35 7.29 -10.56
N ASP A 100 -19.32 8.09 -10.30
CA ASP A 100 -19.44 9.40 -9.63
C ASP A 100 -19.79 10.55 -10.61
N GLY A 101 -19.99 10.24 -11.89
CA GLY A 101 -20.27 11.20 -12.96
C GLY A 101 -19.02 11.88 -13.55
N SER A 102 -17.83 11.58 -13.01
CA SER A 102 -16.57 12.13 -13.52
C SER A 102 -16.16 11.48 -14.85
N LEU A 103 -15.46 12.23 -15.70
CA LEU A 103 -14.92 11.70 -16.95
C LEU A 103 -13.66 10.85 -16.70
N PHE A 104 -12.83 11.27 -15.74
CA PHE A 104 -11.53 10.66 -15.46
C PHE A 104 -11.45 10.19 -14.01
N SER A 105 -10.98 8.95 -13.82
CA SER A 105 -10.59 8.41 -12.53
C SER A 105 -9.52 9.26 -11.88
N TRP A 106 -9.41 9.17 -10.56
CA TRP A 106 -8.30 9.81 -9.85
C TRP A 106 -6.91 9.35 -10.38
N CYS A 107 -6.77 8.09 -10.78
CA CYS A 107 -5.51 7.59 -11.34
C CYS A 107 -5.18 8.22 -12.70
N GLU A 108 -6.17 8.31 -13.60
CA GLU A 108 -6.03 8.96 -14.92
C GLU A 108 -5.72 10.46 -14.78
N ARG A 109 -6.43 11.15 -13.88
CA ARG A 109 -6.16 12.57 -13.60
C ARG A 109 -4.75 12.77 -13.06
N PHE A 110 -4.33 11.95 -12.10
CA PHE A 110 -2.97 12.02 -11.55
C PHE A 110 -1.90 11.77 -12.61
N GLN A 111 -2.11 10.83 -13.54
CA GLN A 111 -1.21 10.62 -14.68
C GLN A 111 -1.15 11.85 -15.60
N CYS A 112 -2.30 12.49 -15.88
CA CYS A 112 -2.34 13.72 -16.67
C CYS A 112 -1.58 14.85 -15.98
N TYR A 113 -1.76 15.05 -14.67
CA TYR A 113 -0.96 16.04 -13.93
C TYR A 113 0.53 15.72 -13.96
N ARG A 114 0.92 14.46 -13.76
CA ARG A 114 2.32 14.05 -13.83
C ARG A 114 2.90 14.38 -15.20
N HIS A 115 2.17 14.06 -16.28
CA HIS A 115 2.58 14.43 -17.63
C HIS A 115 2.72 15.95 -17.80
N LEU A 116 1.72 16.72 -17.35
CA LEU A 116 1.70 18.18 -17.44
C LEU A 116 2.88 18.84 -16.72
N ILE A 117 3.22 18.36 -15.54
CA ILE A 117 4.26 18.96 -14.69
C ILE A 117 5.66 18.52 -15.14
N TYR A 118 5.84 17.24 -15.50
CA TYR A 118 7.16 16.71 -15.85
C TYR A 118 7.54 16.89 -17.33
N LYS A 119 6.59 17.09 -18.25
CA LYS A 119 6.92 17.42 -19.67
C LYS A 119 7.21 18.89 -19.93
N ILE A 120 7.31 19.73 -18.90
CA ILE A 120 7.73 21.13 -19.06
C ILE A 120 9.21 21.14 -19.41
N VAL A 121 9.51 21.34 -20.69
CA VAL A 121 10.87 21.33 -21.24
C VAL A 121 11.27 22.72 -21.73
N ASN A 122 12.58 22.99 -21.73
CA ASN A 122 13.08 24.24 -22.29
C ASN A 122 12.88 24.23 -23.81
N LYS A 123 11.97 25.08 -24.29
CA LYS A 123 11.71 25.26 -25.73
C LYS A 123 12.69 26.21 -26.41
N LYS A 124 13.52 26.93 -25.65
CA LYS A 124 14.53 27.82 -26.20
C LYS A 124 15.74 27.00 -26.65
N ASN A 125 16.35 27.41 -27.76
CA ASN A 125 17.59 26.80 -28.27
C ASN A 125 18.84 27.16 -27.44
N SER A 126 18.66 27.92 -26.36
CA SER A 126 19.73 28.37 -25.47
C SER A 126 19.45 27.94 -24.03
N ASP A 127 20.51 27.62 -23.30
CA ASP A 127 20.44 27.32 -21.89
C ASP A 127 20.00 28.56 -21.11
N VAL A 128 19.01 28.39 -20.24
CA VAL A 128 18.48 29.48 -19.40
C VAL A 128 19.11 29.37 -18.03
N THR A 129 19.88 30.36 -17.61
CA THR A 129 20.41 30.43 -16.24
C THR A 129 19.32 30.93 -15.30
N LEU A 130 18.88 30.05 -14.40
CA LEU A 130 17.93 30.35 -13.34
C LEU A 130 18.68 30.61 -12.04
N LYS A 131 18.16 31.51 -11.19
CA LYS A 131 18.78 31.81 -9.89
C LYS A 131 17.85 31.46 -8.74
N PHE A 132 18.40 30.79 -7.73
CA PHE A 132 17.70 30.52 -6.47
C PHE A 132 18.66 30.68 -5.28
N ASP A 133 18.37 31.62 -4.37
CA ASP A 133 19.19 31.94 -3.18
C ASP A 133 20.71 32.00 -3.49
N GLY A 134 21.09 32.76 -4.52
CA GLY A 134 22.49 32.94 -4.94
C GLY A 134 23.12 31.78 -5.72
N LYS A 135 22.44 30.64 -5.87
CA LYS A 135 22.86 29.53 -6.74
C LYS A 135 22.36 29.73 -8.16
N GLU A 136 23.25 29.55 -9.14
CA GLU A 136 22.91 29.55 -10.56
C GLU A 136 22.67 28.12 -11.06
N ILE A 137 21.55 27.89 -11.73
CA ILE A 137 21.14 26.59 -12.28
C ILE A 137 20.95 26.76 -13.77
N GLN A 138 21.64 25.95 -14.56
CA GLN A 138 21.49 25.95 -16.01
C GLN A 138 20.34 25.01 -16.41
N TRP A 139 19.31 25.58 -17.02
CA TRP A 139 18.21 24.82 -17.61
C TRP A 139 18.52 24.56 -19.09
N GLU A 140 19.04 23.36 -19.35
CA GLU A 140 19.45 22.92 -20.68
C GLU A 140 18.26 22.75 -21.64
N ALA A 141 18.50 23.00 -22.93
CA ALA A 141 17.52 22.79 -24.00
C ALA A 141 16.97 21.35 -23.99
N GLY A 142 15.64 21.19 -24.08
CA GLY A 142 14.98 19.89 -24.12
C GLY A 142 14.90 19.10 -22.79
N LYS A 143 15.58 19.54 -21.72
CA LYS A 143 15.47 18.90 -20.39
C LYS A 143 14.27 19.43 -19.61
N SER A 144 13.69 18.58 -18.76
CA SER A 144 12.54 18.97 -17.94
C SER A 144 12.94 19.88 -16.78
N LEU A 145 12.16 20.93 -16.55
CA LEU A 145 12.42 21.91 -15.50
C LEU A 145 12.26 21.27 -14.11
N LEU A 146 11.17 20.54 -13.89
CA LEU A 146 10.87 19.99 -12.57
C LEU A 146 11.91 18.96 -12.12
N GLN A 147 12.32 18.01 -12.98
CA GLN A 147 13.32 17.01 -12.60
C GLN A 147 14.64 17.67 -12.23
N ARG A 148 15.04 18.72 -12.95
CA ARG A 148 16.25 19.47 -12.60
C ARG A 148 16.12 20.11 -11.22
N LEU A 149 14.98 20.73 -10.91
CA LEU A 149 14.75 21.36 -9.60
C LEU A 149 14.63 20.35 -8.46
N GLU A 150 14.15 19.12 -8.71
CA GLU A 150 14.15 18.02 -7.74
C GLU A 150 15.58 17.52 -7.47
N LEU A 151 16.39 17.36 -8.51
CA LEU A 151 17.81 16.95 -8.39
C LEU A 151 18.65 17.95 -7.58
N GLU A 152 18.41 19.25 -7.79
CA GLU A 152 19.06 20.33 -7.03
C GLU A 152 18.48 20.49 -5.61
N GLY A 153 17.42 19.75 -5.26
CA GLY A 153 16.77 19.82 -3.96
C GLY A 153 15.98 21.10 -3.69
N ILE A 154 15.68 21.89 -4.73
CA ILE A 154 14.81 23.07 -4.63
C ILE A 154 13.36 22.62 -4.51
N VAL A 155 12.90 21.72 -5.37
CA VAL A 155 11.61 21.07 -5.18
C VAL A 155 11.83 19.88 -4.27
N LYS A 156 11.37 19.98 -3.02
CA LYS A 156 11.58 18.91 -2.02
C LYS A 156 10.70 17.70 -2.30
N GLN A 157 9.45 17.94 -2.67
CA GLN A 157 8.47 16.89 -2.90
C GLN A 157 7.26 17.41 -3.68
N VAL A 158 6.73 16.56 -4.55
CA VAL A 158 5.40 16.68 -5.16
C VAL A 158 4.48 15.64 -4.53
N PHE A 159 3.32 16.04 -4.03
CA PHE A 159 2.37 15.12 -3.40
C PHE A 159 0.90 15.49 -3.68
N PRO A 160 -0.01 14.51 -3.72
CA PRO A 160 -1.42 14.79 -3.91
C PRO A 160 -2.06 15.36 -2.63
N LEU A 161 -2.96 16.33 -2.81
CA LEU A 161 -3.75 16.95 -1.76
C LEU A 161 -5.09 16.24 -1.57
N HIS A 162 -5.62 16.30 -0.36
CA HIS A 162 -6.98 15.85 -0.09
C HIS A 162 -8.02 16.87 -0.59
N ASP A 163 -9.03 16.38 -1.32
CA ASP A 163 -10.26 17.13 -1.57
C ASP A 163 -11.14 17.08 -0.33
N GLU A 164 -11.42 18.26 0.21
CA GLU A 164 -12.00 18.44 1.53
C GLU A 164 -13.49 18.19 1.60
N ILE A 165 -14.19 18.42 0.50
CA ILE A 165 -15.62 18.16 0.40
C ILE A 165 -15.81 16.64 0.37
N LYS A 166 -15.11 15.96 -0.53
CA LYS A 166 -15.13 14.48 -0.64
C LYS A 166 -14.61 13.81 0.63
N ARG A 167 -13.51 14.30 1.21
CA ARG A 167 -12.94 13.75 2.46
C ARG A 167 -13.91 13.81 3.62
N LYS A 168 -14.57 14.95 3.85
CA LYS A 168 -15.53 15.10 4.95
C LYS A 168 -16.76 14.21 4.76
N LYS A 169 -17.23 14.07 3.52
CA LYS A 169 -18.32 13.16 3.16
C LYS A 169 -17.93 11.70 3.49
N LEU A 170 -16.75 11.26 3.05
CA LEU A 170 -16.23 9.91 3.35
C LEU A 170 -16.01 9.70 4.84
N LEU A 171 -15.50 10.69 5.57
CA LEU A 171 -15.27 10.58 7.00
C LEU A 171 -16.59 10.31 7.75
N ARG A 172 -17.68 11.00 7.38
CA ARG A 172 -19.00 10.83 8.02
C ARG A 172 -19.71 9.54 7.60
N SER A 173 -19.71 9.23 6.30
CA SER A 173 -20.46 8.09 5.75
C SER A 173 -19.78 6.74 5.95
N TRP A 174 -18.45 6.73 6.05
CA TRP A 174 -17.65 5.50 6.09
C TRP A 174 -16.87 5.37 7.39
N ALA A 175 -15.95 6.28 7.70
CA ALA A 175 -15.02 6.08 8.81
C ALA A 175 -15.67 6.21 10.21
N LEU A 176 -16.62 7.15 10.37
CA LEU A 176 -17.32 7.42 11.63
C LEU A 176 -18.68 6.71 11.74
N ASN A 177 -19.12 6.00 10.70
CA ASN A 177 -20.38 5.30 10.71
C ASN A 177 -20.22 3.90 11.34
N TRP A 178 -20.35 3.84 12.66
CA TRP A 178 -20.27 2.59 13.45
C TRP A 178 -21.59 1.79 13.48
N TRP A 179 -22.69 2.35 12.97
CA TRP A 179 -23.99 1.67 12.95
C TRP A 179 -24.08 0.60 11.87
N ASP A 180 -23.43 0.83 10.73
CA ASP A 180 -23.28 -0.18 9.69
C ASP A 180 -22.02 -1.00 9.96
N PHE A 181 -22.12 -2.29 10.30
CA PHE A 181 -20.90 -3.06 10.61
C PHE A 181 -20.08 -3.45 9.37
N THR A 182 -20.73 -3.76 8.25
CA THR A 182 -20.04 -4.31 7.06
C THR A 182 -20.20 -3.50 5.78
N ALA A 183 -21.12 -2.53 5.73
CA ALA A 183 -21.37 -1.75 4.53
C ALA A 183 -20.28 -0.68 4.34
N GLN A 184 -19.78 -0.55 3.11
CA GLN A 184 -18.73 0.38 2.72
C GLN A 184 -19.04 1.00 1.36
N PRO A 185 -18.84 2.32 1.17
CA PRO A 185 -19.10 3.00 -0.10
C PRO A 185 -17.92 2.81 -1.07
N ILE A 186 -17.77 1.60 -1.61
CA ILE A 186 -16.60 1.21 -2.42
C ILE A 186 -16.41 2.13 -3.64
N ASP A 187 -17.47 2.58 -4.30
CA ASP A 187 -17.35 3.46 -5.48
C ASP A 187 -16.82 4.85 -5.12
N GLU A 188 -17.20 5.38 -3.95
CA GLU A 188 -16.67 6.66 -3.47
C GLU A 188 -15.19 6.53 -3.03
N ILE A 189 -14.83 5.39 -2.44
CA ILE A 189 -13.44 5.04 -2.08
C ILE A 189 -12.60 4.93 -3.36
N TYR A 190 -13.11 4.27 -4.40
CA TYR A 190 -12.49 4.16 -5.72
C TYR A 190 -12.25 5.53 -6.35
N ALA A 191 -13.28 6.38 -6.38
CA ALA A 191 -13.18 7.73 -6.96
C ALA A 191 -12.15 8.61 -6.21
N TYR A 192 -11.95 8.39 -4.92
CA TYR A 192 -11.09 9.22 -4.07
C TYR A 192 -9.65 8.72 -3.96
N PHE A 193 -9.44 7.42 -3.75
CA PHE A 193 -8.13 6.81 -3.51
C PHE A 193 -7.59 6.00 -4.70
N GLY A 194 -8.43 5.62 -5.66
CA GLY A 194 -8.07 4.78 -6.80
C GLY A 194 -8.34 3.29 -6.58
N THR A 195 -8.02 2.47 -7.59
CA THR A 195 -8.38 1.04 -7.63
C THR A 195 -7.78 0.23 -6.50
N LYS A 196 -6.47 0.39 -6.26
CA LYS A 196 -5.74 -0.55 -5.38
C LYS A 196 -6.31 -0.55 -3.94
N ILE A 197 -6.55 0.65 -3.41
CA ILE A 197 -7.14 0.84 -2.09
C ILE A 197 -8.62 0.41 -2.08
N ALA A 198 -9.38 0.70 -3.15
CA ALA A 198 -10.77 0.28 -3.24
C ALA A 198 -10.94 -1.25 -3.31
N VAL A 199 -10.06 -1.95 -4.02
CA VAL A 199 -10.04 -3.42 -4.07
C VAL A 199 -9.72 -4.01 -2.70
N TYR A 200 -8.77 -3.42 -1.95
CA TYR A 200 -8.48 -3.82 -0.56
C TYR A 200 -9.73 -3.72 0.32
N PHE A 201 -10.38 -2.56 0.39
CA PHE A 201 -11.58 -2.41 1.21
C PHE A 201 -12.76 -3.26 0.73
N ALA A 202 -12.88 -3.49 -0.58
CA ALA A 202 -13.88 -4.40 -1.12
C ALA A 202 -13.64 -5.85 -0.72
N PHE A 203 -12.37 -6.27 -0.63
CA PHE A 203 -11.94 -7.58 -0.13
C PHE A 203 -12.20 -7.68 1.37
N LEU A 204 -11.68 -6.74 2.16
CA LEU A 204 -11.87 -6.69 3.60
C LEU A 204 -13.35 -6.72 3.98
N GLY A 205 -14.19 -5.88 3.35
CA GLY A 205 -15.63 -5.87 3.61
C GLY A 205 -16.34 -7.18 3.23
N MET A 206 -15.91 -7.83 2.15
CA MET A 206 -16.46 -9.14 1.79
C MET A 206 -15.98 -10.21 2.78
N TYR A 207 -14.70 -10.20 3.14
CA TYR A 207 -14.08 -11.12 4.07
C TYR A 207 -14.77 -11.07 5.44
N THR A 208 -14.94 -9.87 6.01
CA THR A 208 -15.65 -9.65 7.28
C THR A 208 -17.08 -10.17 7.21
N ARG A 209 -17.85 -9.83 6.15
CA ARG A 209 -19.23 -10.30 6.00
C ARG A 209 -19.33 -11.82 5.89
N TRP A 210 -18.42 -12.46 5.15
CA TRP A 210 -18.39 -13.91 5.02
C TRP A 210 -17.94 -14.59 6.32
N MET A 211 -17.06 -13.95 7.10
CA MET A 211 -16.55 -14.48 8.36
C MET A 211 -17.59 -14.47 9.50
N ILE A 212 -18.71 -13.74 9.35
CA ILE A 212 -19.85 -13.81 10.30
C ILE A 212 -20.44 -15.23 10.37
N PHE A 213 -20.47 -15.98 9.25
CA PHE A 213 -20.95 -17.36 9.24
C PHE A 213 -20.13 -18.30 10.16
N PRO A 214 -18.79 -18.44 9.97
CA PRO A 214 -18.00 -19.28 10.85
C PRO A 214 -17.89 -18.73 12.27
N ALA A 215 -17.97 -17.41 12.47
CA ALA A 215 -18.01 -16.79 13.80
C ALA A 215 -19.26 -17.19 14.59
N THR A 216 -20.44 -17.12 13.97
CA THR A 216 -21.71 -17.51 14.60
C THR A 216 -21.73 -19.01 14.91
N PHE A 217 -21.27 -19.85 13.99
CA PHE A 217 -21.13 -21.28 14.24
C PHE A 217 -20.15 -21.55 15.40
N GLY A 218 -18.97 -20.91 15.40
CA GLY A 218 -17.97 -21.03 16.47
C GLY A 218 -18.48 -20.60 17.84
N LEU A 219 -19.32 -19.55 17.90
CA LEU A 219 -20.01 -19.12 19.12
C LEU A 219 -21.02 -20.17 19.60
N ILE A 220 -21.82 -20.74 18.71
CA ILE A 220 -22.79 -21.79 19.03
C ILE A 220 -22.08 -23.01 19.64
N LEU A 221 -20.94 -23.43 19.05
CA LEU A 221 -20.11 -24.52 19.58
C LEU A 221 -19.59 -24.28 20.99
N GLN A 222 -19.37 -23.02 21.35
CA GLN A 222 -18.82 -22.64 22.64
C GLN A 222 -19.91 -22.46 23.72
N LEU A 223 -21.13 -22.08 23.32
CA LEU A 223 -22.25 -21.82 24.23
C LEU A 223 -23.11 -23.06 24.50
N ILE A 224 -23.24 -23.97 23.53
CA ILE A 224 -24.07 -25.17 23.65
C ILE A 224 -23.20 -26.38 23.97
N ASP A 225 -23.53 -27.10 25.04
CA ASP A 225 -22.91 -28.39 25.33
C ASP A 225 -23.60 -29.50 24.53
N PHE A 226 -22.95 -29.98 23.47
CA PHE A 226 -23.48 -31.03 22.59
C PHE A 226 -23.33 -32.45 23.15
N GLY A 227 -22.76 -32.65 24.35
CA GLY A 227 -22.61 -33.97 24.96
C GLY A 227 -21.93 -34.98 24.02
N SER A 228 -22.60 -36.11 23.74
CA SER A 228 -22.11 -37.16 22.83
C SER A 228 -22.07 -36.75 21.35
N LEU A 229 -22.84 -35.74 20.94
CA LEU A 229 -22.87 -35.24 19.56
C LEU A 229 -21.62 -34.43 19.20
N LYS A 230 -20.76 -34.07 20.17
CA LYS A 230 -19.49 -33.35 19.92
C LYS A 230 -18.63 -34.07 18.88
N LEU A 231 -18.57 -35.41 18.93
CA LEU A 231 -17.82 -36.24 17.98
C LEU A 231 -18.27 -36.04 16.52
N LEU A 232 -19.53 -35.68 16.28
CA LEU A 232 -20.07 -35.44 14.94
C LEU A 232 -20.04 -33.95 14.57
N VAL A 233 -20.35 -33.08 15.52
CA VAL A 233 -20.50 -31.64 15.32
C VAL A 233 -19.15 -30.96 15.01
N PHE A 234 -18.05 -31.35 15.66
CA PHE A 234 -16.73 -30.77 15.39
C PHE A 234 -16.22 -31.08 13.97
N PRO A 235 -16.21 -32.34 13.49
CA PRO A 235 -15.91 -32.64 12.08
C PRO A 235 -16.81 -31.91 11.07
N ALA A 236 -18.12 -31.84 11.34
CA ALA A 236 -19.06 -31.13 10.49
C ALA A 236 -18.74 -29.64 10.40
N PHE A 237 -18.39 -29.00 11.51
CA PHE A 237 -17.89 -27.63 11.52
C PHE A 237 -16.62 -27.51 10.66
N PHE A 238 -15.65 -28.41 10.78
CA PHE A 238 -14.42 -28.32 10.00
C PHE A 238 -14.62 -28.44 8.49
N ILE A 239 -15.47 -29.38 8.06
CA ILE A 239 -15.86 -29.51 6.66
C ILE A 239 -16.55 -28.23 6.19
N SER A 240 -17.43 -27.66 7.02
CA SER A 240 -18.12 -26.40 6.74
C SER A 240 -17.16 -25.22 6.59
N ILE A 241 -16.11 -25.12 7.43
CA ILE A 241 -15.08 -24.08 7.32
C ILE A 241 -14.24 -24.23 6.05
N VAL A 242 -13.87 -25.46 5.69
CA VAL A 242 -13.12 -25.72 4.44
C VAL A 242 -13.97 -25.33 3.24
N LEU A 243 -15.23 -25.75 3.20
CA LEU A 243 -16.17 -25.38 2.15
C LEU A 243 -16.36 -23.86 2.09
N TRP A 244 -16.52 -23.22 3.25
CA TRP A 244 -16.62 -21.77 3.37
C TRP A 244 -15.41 -21.06 2.73
N ALA A 245 -14.18 -21.49 3.02
CA ALA A 245 -12.98 -20.86 2.47
C ALA A 245 -12.90 -21.00 0.94
N VAL A 246 -13.22 -22.19 0.41
CA VAL A 246 -13.25 -22.42 -1.04
C VAL A 246 -14.30 -21.53 -1.71
N LEU A 247 -15.52 -21.51 -1.17
CA LEU A 247 -16.59 -20.68 -1.69
C LEU A 247 -16.23 -19.19 -1.62
N PHE A 248 -15.71 -18.73 -0.49
CA PHE A 248 -15.29 -17.34 -0.31
C PHE A 248 -14.37 -16.87 -1.43
N PHE A 249 -13.29 -17.61 -1.74
CA PHE A 249 -12.37 -17.21 -2.81
C PHE A 249 -12.99 -17.27 -4.20
N GLN A 250 -13.88 -18.22 -4.47
CA GLN A 250 -14.58 -18.28 -5.76
C GLN A 250 -15.53 -17.10 -5.94
N PHE A 251 -16.29 -16.77 -4.90
CA PHE A 251 -17.15 -15.58 -4.92
C PHE A 251 -16.33 -14.29 -4.95
N TRP A 252 -15.16 -14.25 -4.32
CA TRP A 252 -14.26 -13.10 -4.41
C TRP A 252 -13.78 -12.88 -5.85
N LYS A 253 -13.34 -13.94 -6.54
CA LYS A 253 -12.94 -13.85 -7.97
C LYS A 253 -14.07 -13.26 -8.82
N ARG A 254 -15.32 -13.72 -8.60
CA ARG A 254 -16.51 -13.18 -9.28
C ARG A 254 -16.74 -11.71 -8.95
N LYS A 255 -16.68 -11.33 -7.67
CA LYS A 255 -16.86 -9.94 -7.23
C LYS A 255 -15.77 -9.02 -7.78
N ASN A 256 -14.51 -9.46 -7.78
CA ASN A 256 -13.40 -8.70 -8.34
C ASN A 256 -13.60 -8.46 -9.83
N SER A 257 -14.00 -9.48 -10.59
CA SER A 257 -14.32 -9.32 -12.02
C SER A 257 -15.47 -8.34 -12.25
N ALA A 258 -16.53 -8.40 -11.44
CA ALA A 258 -17.64 -7.46 -11.51
C ALA A 258 -17.22 -6.02 -11.18
N LEU A 259 -16.35 -5.81 -10.18
CA LEU A 259 -15.80 -4.49 -9.85
C LEU A 259 -14.89 -3.95 -10.95
N SER A 260 -14.02 -4.78 -11.51
CA SER A 260 -13.14 -4.38 -12.61
C SER A 260 -13.94 -3.98 -13.85
N ALA A 261 -15.03 -4.68 -14.16
CA ALA A 261 -15.95 -4.31 -15.23
C ALA A 261 -16.69 -3.00 -14.91
N ARG A 262 -17.21 -2.86 -13.69
CA ARG A 262 -17.96 -1.67 -13.24
C ARG A 262 -17.12 -0.39 -13.26
N TRP A 263 -15.83 -0.49 -12.94
CA TRP A 263 -14.89 0.63 -12.99
C TRP A 263 -14.21 0.82 -14.33
N HIS A 264 -14.55 -0.01 -15.33
CA HIS A 264 -13.98 0.03 -16.68
C HIS A 264 -12.45 0.11 -16.64
N LEU A 265 -11.83 -0.85 -15.95
CA LEU A 265 -10.38 -0.86 -15.79
C LEU A 265 -9.73 -1.25 -17.11
N ASN A 266 -9.29 -0.22 -17.84
CA ASN A 266 -8.55 -0.38 -19.07
C ASN A 266 -7.10 -0.73 -18.72
N PHE A 267 -6.81 -2.03 -18.64
CA PHE A 267 -5.43 -2.52 -18.65
C PHE A 267 -4.88 -2.40 -20.07
N SER A 268 -4.78 -1.18 -20.58
CA SER A 268 -3.82 -0.93 -21.64
C SER A 268 -2.46 -1.20 -21.03
N VAL A 269 -1.76 -2.19 -21.58
CA VAL A 269 -0.31 -2.39 -21.46
C VAL A 269 0.37 -1.09 -21.92
N SER A 270 0.36 -0.09 -21.06
CA SER A 270 1.27 1.03 -21.09
C SER A 270 2.15 0.78 -19.90
N THR A 271 3.28 0.13 -20.18
CA THR A 271 4.54 0.26 -19.46
C THR A 271 4.43 1.37 -18.42
N SER A 272 4.03 1.02 -17.20
CA SER A 272 4.20 1.94 -16.10
C SER A 272 5.71 2.07 -16.01
N GLU A 273 6.26 3.16 -16.53
CA GLU A 273 7.62 3.57 -16.21
C GLU A 273 7.72 3.60 -14.69
N GLY A 274 8.24 2.49 -14.18
CA GLY A 274 8.45 2.25 -12.78
C GLY A 274 9.27 3.40 -12.25
N TYR A 275 8.73 4.00 -11.19
CA TYR A 275 9.36 4.98 -10.35
C TYR A 275 10.84 4.62 -10.08
N LYS A 276 11.75 5.24 -10.85
CA LYS A 276 13.16 5.40 -10.51
C LYS A 276 13.36 6.83 -10.05
N LEU A 277 13.21 7.06 -8.75
CA LEU A 277 13.77 8.23 -8.10
C LEU A 277 14.99 7.77 -7.29
N SER A 278 16.12 7.59 -7.98
CA SER A 278 17.46 7.72 -7.42
C SER A 278 18.46 7.66 -8.58
N GLY A 279 19.32 8.68 -8.65
CA GLY A 279 20.24 8.95 -9.75
C GLY A 279 21.01 7.72 -10.24
N ARG A 280 20.85 7.41 -11.52
CA ARG A 280 21.88 6.76 -12.33
C ARG A 280 21.68 7.24 -13.76
N GLU A 281 22.73 7.88 -14.26
CA GLU A 281 22.85 8.49 -15.57
C GLU A 281 22.33 7.58 -16.69
N TRP A 282 21.51 8.16 -17.56
CA TRP A 282 21.18 7.60 -18.87
C TRP A 282 22.39 7.79 -19.79
N ASN A 283 23.22 6.75 -19.92
CA ASN A 283 24.03 6.60 -21.13
C ASN A 283 23.28 5.64 -22.06
N SER A 284 22.69 6.23 -23.09
CA SER A 284 22.35 5.68 -24.40
C SER A 284 22.40 4.15 -24.57
N LEU A 285 21.23 3.55 -24.76
CA LEU A 285 21.09 2.39 -25.63
C LEU A 285 19.79 2.53 -26.42
N GLN A 286 19.93 2.72 -27.73
CA GLN A 286 18.84 2.64 -28.70
C GLN A 286 18.16 1.26 -28.63
N PRO A 287 16.84 1.15 -28.89
CA PRO A 287 16.20 -0.13 -29.09
C PRO A 287 16.67 -0.71 -30.45
N PRO A 288 17.23 -1.93 -30.51
CA PRO A 288 17.57 -2.56 -31.77
C PRO A 288 16.31 -3.15 -32.39
N LEU A 289 15.59 -2.34 -33.16
CA LEU A 289 14.45 -2.82 -33.96
C LEU A 289 14.63 -2.48 -35.44
N GLU A 290 15.79 -2.79 -36.00
CA GLU A 290 15.99 -2.73 -37.46
C GLU A 290 17.20 -3.59 -37.90
N LEU A 291 17.23 -4.88 -37.55
CA LEU A 291 18.16 -5.82 -38.19
C LEU A 291 17.70 -7.28 -38.14
N VAL A 292 16.50 -7.59 -38.65
CA VAL A 292 16.07 -8.99 -38.82
C VAL A 292 15.87 -9.29 -40.29
N LYS A 293 16.99 -9.48 -40.99
CA LYS A 293 17.07 -10.36 -42.13
C LYS A 293 18.51 -10.82 -42.29
N ASN A 294 18.90 -11.87 -41.57
CA ASN A 294 19.77 -12.98 -42.03
C ASN A 294 20.21 -13.89 -40.86
N SER A 295 20.44 -15.17 -41.20
CA SER A 295 21.09 -16.24 -40.41
C SER A 295 20.25 -16.99 -39.37
N GLY A 296 19.85 -18.21 -39.75
CA GLY A 296 19.20 -19.20 -38.86
C GLY A 296 20.15 -19.91 -37.89
N ILE A 297 21.46 -19.61 -37.91
CA ILE A 297 22.48 -20.27 -37.08
C ILE A 297 22.80 -19.48 -35.80
N ASP A 298 22.51 -18.17 -35.77
CA ASP A 298 22.78 -17.32 -34.58
C ASP A 298 21.70 -17.46 -33.50
N LYS A 299 20.46 -17.81 -33.90
CA LYS A 299 19.33 -17.99 -32.99
C LYS A 299 19.54 -19.10 -31.97
N THR A 300 20.32 -20.13 -32.27
CA THR A 300 20.59 -21.26 -31.35
C THR A 300 21.60 -20.86 -30.26
N LYS A 301 22.68 -20.15 -30.63
CA LYS A 301 23.67 -19.65 -29.65
C LYS A 301 23.09 -18.56 -28.76
N GLU A 302 22.26 -17.68 -29.34
CA GLU A 302 21.56 -16.64 -28.59
C GLU A 302 20.53 -17.24 -27.63
N LYS A 303 19.78 -18.27 -28.05
CA LYS A 303 18.88 -19.03 -27.16
C LYS A 303 19.62 -19.73 -26.02
N GLU A 304 20.78 -20.35 -26.27
CA GLU A 304 21.59 -20.98 -25.23
C GLU A 304 22.20 -19.96 -24.25
N ALA A 305 22.58 -18.77 -24.74
CA ALA A 305 23.05 -17.68 -23.89
C ALA A 305 21.91 -17.11 -23.03
N LEU A 306 20.73 -16.93 -23.61
CA LEU A 306 19.51 -16.50 -22.91
C LEU A 306 19.10 -17.53 -21.84
N GLN A 307 19.10 -18.81 -22.20
CA GLN A 307 18.77 -19.90 -21.29
C GLN A 307 19.79 -19.99 -20.15
N ARG A 308 21.09 -19.83 -20.41
CA ARG A 308 22.11 -19.74 -19.35
C ARG A 308 21.88 -18.55 -18.44
N TYR A 309 21.55 -17.38 -19.00
CA TYR A 309 21.25 -16.18 -18.23
C TYR A 309 20.04 -16.39 -17.30
N GLU A 310 18.96 -17.00 -17.81
CA GLU A 310 17.79 -17.37 -17.00
C GLU A 310 18.14 -18.37 -15.88
N TRP A 311 18.91 -19.41 -16.19
CA TRP A 311 19.39 -20.40 -15.20
C TRP A 311 20.25 -19.77 -14.10
N PHE A 312 21.14 -18.85 -14.43
CA PHE A 312 21.89 -18.08 -13.44
C PHE A 312 20.98 -17.19 -12.59
N GLY A 313 19.92 -16.63 -13.18
CA GLY A 313 18.86 -15.92 -12.45
C GLY A 313 18.15 -16.82 -11.44
N TYR A 314 17.70 -18.00 -11.87
CA TYR A 314 17.07 -19.00 -11.00
C TYR A 314 18.00 -19.48 -9.87
N LEU A 315 19.29 -19.67 -10.15
CA LEU A 315 20.25 -20.09 -9.13
C LEU A 315 20.49 -19.00 -8.08
N LYS A 316 20.60 -17.73 -8.50
CA LYS A 316 20.71 -16.59 -7.57
C LYS A 316 19.45 -16.47 -6.70
N ARG A 317 18.26 -16.69 -7.28
CA ARG A 317 16.98 -16.73 -6.55
C ARG A 317 16.98 -17.81 -5.49
N PHE A 318 17.25 -19.04 -5.90
CA PHE A 318 17.29 -20.19 -4.99
C PHE A 318 18.29 -19.97 -3.86
N ARG A 319 19.50 -19.49 -4.17
CA ARG A 319 20.50 -19.14 -3.14
C ARG A 319 19.97 -18.10 -2.16
N ASN A 320 19.36 -17.03 -2.66
CA ASN A 320 18.82 -15.98 -1.82
C ASN A 320 17.67 -16.49 -0.94
N ASP A 321 16.80 -17.36 -1.46
CA ASP A 321 15.70 -17.96 -0.72
C ASP A 321 16.21 -18.92 0.36
N VAL A 322 17.23 -19.72 0.05
CA VAL A 322 17.92 -20.57 1.04
C VAL A 322 18.56 -19.74 2.15
N ILE A 323 19.18 -18.60 1.82
CA ILE A 323 19.76 -17.69 2.84
C ILE A 323 18.66 -17.16 3.78
N ILE A 324 17.52 -16.76 3.23
CA ILE A 324 16.39 -16.28 4.03
C ILE A 324 15.88 -17.41 4.95
N ILE A 325 15.63 -18.59 4.40
CA ILE A 325 15.13 -19.74 5.17
C ILE A 325 16.12 -20.16 6.27
N LEU A 326 17.41 -20.27 5.94
CA LEU A 326 18.45 -20.63 6.90
C LEU A 326 18.57 -19.57 8.00
N SER A 327 18.50 -18.29 7.64
CA SER A 327 18.51 -17.20 8.61
C SER A 327 17.31 -17.27 9.57
N ILE A 328 16.12 -17.64 9.07
CA ILE A 328 14.92 -17.81 9.90
C ILE A 328 15.13 -18.99 10.85
N ILE A 329 15.56 -20.15 10.35
CA ILE A 329 15.78 -21.36 11.16
C ILE A 329 16.81 -21.10 12.26
N CYS A 330 17.97 -20.53 11.92
CA CYS A 330 19.07 -20.35 12.85
C CYS A 330 18.82 -19.27 13.92
N LEU A 331 18.05 -18.23 13.61
CA LEU A 331 17.78 -17.15 14.55
C LEU A 331 16.49 -17.37 15.35
N GLN A 332 15.44 -17.90 14.71
CA GLN A 332 14.11 -17.96 15.31
C GLN A 332 13.89 -19.21 16.17
N LEU A 333 14.35 -20.38 15.74
CA LEU A 333 14.13 -21.61 16.51
C LEU A 333 14.77 -21.57 17.91
N PRO A 334 16.02 -21.10 18.10
CA PRO A 334 16.60 -21.00 19.44
C PRO A 334 15.84 -20.01 20.32
N PHE A 335 15.33 -18.91 19.75
CA PHE A 335 14.56 -17.91 20.47
C PHE A 335 13.19 -18.45 20.93
N GLU A 336 12.49 -19.21 20.08
CA GLU A 336 11.27 -19.91 20.47
C GLU A 336 11.51 -20.95 21.56
N LEU A 337 12.60 -21.70 21.46
CA LEU A 337 12.97 -22.70 22.47
C LEU A 337 13.25 -22.03 23.82
N ALA A 338 13.98 -20.90 23.80
CA ALA A 338 14.22 -20.11 24.99
C ALA A 338 12.91 -19.56 25.59
N TYR A 339 11.99 -19.05 24.75
CA TYR A 339 10.67 -18.60 25.20
C TYR A 339 9.86 -19.73 25.84
N ALA A 340 9.79 -20.90 25.20
CA ALA A 340 9.03 -22.04 25.71
C ALA A 340 9.57 -22.51 27.07
N HIS A 341 10.89 -22.65 27.20
CA HIS A 341 11.53 -23.01 28.46
C HIS A 341 11.25 -21.96 29.56
N LEU A 342 11.36 -20.67 29.23
CA LEU A 342 11.09 -19.60 30.20
C LEU A 342 9.60 -19.58 30.61
N TYR A 343 8.70 -19.83 29.67
CA TYR A 343 7.26 -19.88 29.91
C TYR A 343 6.86 -21.02 30.87
N GLU A 344 7.53 -22.17 30.78
CA GLU A 344 7.31 -23.30 31.69
C GLU A 344 7.91 -23.09 33.09
N VAL A 345 9.09 -22.47 33.18
CA VAL A 345 9.76 -22.19 34.48
C VAL A 345 8.97 -21.17 35.31
N LEU A 346 8.29 -20.23 34.65
CA LEU A 346 7.53 -19.20 35.33
C LEU A 346 6.22 -19.75 35.91
N LYS A 347 6.05 -19.64 37.24
CA LYS A 347 4.82 -20.07 37.92
C LYS A 347 3.70 -19.02 37.90
N SER A 348 4.03 -17.73 37.82
CA SER A 348 3.06 -16.64 37.90
C SER A 348 2.50 -16.28 36.52
N ASP A 349 1.17 -16.26 36.41
CA ASP A 349 0.48 -15.96 35.14
C ASP A 349 0.67 -14.51 34.67
N MET A 350 0.84 -13.56 35.61
CA MET A 350 1.14 -12.16 35.26
C MET A 350 2.51 -12.02 34.58
N VAL A 351 3.50 -12.80 35.06
CA VAL A 351 4.85 -12.77 34.48
C VAL A 351 4.88 -13.44 33.11
N LYS A 352 4.10 -14.52 32.92
CA LYS A 352 3.90 -15.15 31.61
C LYS A 352 3.31 -14.17 30.59
N PHE A 353 2.27 -13.43 30.98
CA PHE A 353 1.67 -12.41 30.10
C PHE A 353 2.67 -11.31 29.73
N GLY A 354 3.45 -10.82 30.71
CA GLY A 354 4.53 -9.87 30.46
C GLY A 354 5.60 -10.40 29.51
N LEU A 355 6.00 -11.67 29.68
CA LEU A 355 6.93 -12.36 28.79
C LEU A 355 6.38 -12.43 27.35
N THR A 356 5.10 -12.75 27.17
CA THR A 356 4.46 -12.78 25.84
C THR A 356 4.46 -11.42 25.17
N VAL A 357 4.19 -10.32 25.89
CA VAL A 357 4.24 -8.96 25.32
C VAL A 357 5.67 -8.61 24.87
N VAL A 358 6.68 -8.87 25.71
CA VAL A 358 8.08 -8.64 25.34
C VAL A 358 8.48 -9.47 24.13
N TYR A 359 8.08 -10.75 24.11
CA TYR A 359 8.31 -11.64 22.97
C TYR A 359 7.70 -11.09 21.67
N LEU A 360 6.45 -10.63 21.68
CA LEU A 360 5.80 -10.06 20.50
C LEU A 360 6.52 -8.79 19.99
N LEU A 361 6.97 -7.91 20.89
CA LEU A 361 7.74 -6.72 20.52
C LEU A 361 9.10 -7.06 19.90
N VAL A 362 9.79 -8.06 20.45
CA VAL A 362 11.08 -8.55 19.91
C VAL A 362 10.88 -9.17 18.54
N ILE A 363 9.82 -9.96 18.35
CA ILE A 363 9.46 -10.52 17.06
C ILE A 363 9.17 -9.43 16.03
N GLN A 364 8.36 -8.42 16.36
CA GLN A 364 8.11 -7.29 15.46
C GLN A 364 9.40 -6.55 15.05
N TYR A 365 10.38 -6.47 15.95
CA TYR A 365 11.68 -5.89 15.63
C TYR A 365 12.46 -6.75 14.62
N PHE A 366 12.52 -8.08 14.84
CA PHE A 366 13.19 -9.00 13.93
C PHE A 366 12.52 -9.09 12.55
N THR A 367 11.19 -9.10 12.48
CA THR A 367 10.46 -9.12 11.19
C THR A 367 10.76 -7.88 10.36
N LYS A 368 10.84 -6.71 11.01
CA LYS A 368 11.23 -5.46 10.34
C LYS A 368 12.66 -5.50 9.80
N ILE A 369 13.60 -6.12 10.51
CA ILE A 369 14.96 -6.34 10.03
C ILE A 369 14.97 -7.33 8.86
N GLY A 370 14.28 -8.47 9.00
CA GLY A 370 14.18 -9.50 7.96
C GLY A 370 13.59 -8.97 6.66
N GLY A 371 12.56 -8.12 6.75
CA GLY A 371 11.98 -7.45 5.60
C GLY A 371 12.98 -6.51 4.90
N LYS A 372 13.77 -5.72 5.65
CA LYS A 372 14.80 -4.85 5.06
C LYS A 372 15.88 -5.65 4.34
N ILE A 373 16.28 -6.79 4.91
CA ILE A 373 17.24 -7.70 4.27
C ILE A 373 16.65 -8.27 2.98
N SER A 374 15.38 -8.67 2.99
CA SER A 374 14.68 -9.21 1.82
C SER A 374 14.67 -8.22 0.65
N ILE A 375 14.40 -6.93 0.90
CA ILE A 375 14.45 -5.89 -0.13
C ILE A 375 15.86 -5.76 -0.73
N ARG A 376 16.90 -5.77 0.12
CA ARG A 376 18.30 -5.70 -0.34
C ARG A 376 18.64 -6.90 -1.23
N LEU A 377 18.20 -8.09 -0.86
CA LEU A 377 18.43 -9.32 -1.64
C LEU A 377 17.73 -9.25 -3.00
N ILE A 378 16.51 -8.72 -3.06
CA ILE A 378 15.73 -8.59 -4.30
C ILE A 378 16.31 -7.51 -5.23
N LYS A 379 16.82 -6.41 -4.68
CA LYS A 379 17.57 -5.41 -5.48
C LYS A 379 18.78 -6.04 -6.18
N HIS A 380 19.39 -7.07 -5.59
CA HIS A 380 20.49 -7.83 -6.18
C HIS A 380 20.05 -8.94 -7.15
N GLU A 381 18.74 -9.20 -7.28
CA GLU A 381 18.21 -10.26 -8.15
C GLU A 381 18.13 -9.83 -9.62
N ASN A 382 18.17 -8.52 -9.91
CA ASN A 382 18.18 -7.93 -11.25
C ASN A 382 17.08 -8.49 -12.18
N ASN A 383 15.82 -8.25 -11.84
CA ASN A 383 14.66 -8.65 -12.64
C ASN A 383 14.29 -7.53 -13.63
N GLU A 384 14.05 -7.86 -14.90
CA GLU A 384 13.57 -6.92 -15.92
C GLU A 384 12.07 -6.58 -15.73
N ASN A 385 11.28 -7.54 -15.23
CA ASN A 385 9.85 -7.38 -15.00
C ASN A 385 9.54 -6.86 -13.60
N THR A 386 8.97 -5.65 -13.53
CA THR A 386 8.59 -4.96 -12.29
C THR A 386 7.47 -5.66 -11.52
N GLU A 387 6.48 -6.23 -12.23
CA GLU A 387 5.36 -6.97 -11.60
C GLU A 387 5.86 -8.24 -10.91
N TYR A 388 6.69 -9.02 -11.61
CA TYR A 388 7.29 -10.22 -11.04
C TYR A 388 8.20 -9.90 -9.85
N GLN A 389 8.93 -8.79 -9.89
CA GLN A 389 9.74 -8.33 -8.77
C GLN A 389 8.88 -7.99 -7.55
N ALA A 390 7.74 -7.32 -7.75
CA ALA A 390 6.81 -7.00 -6.68
C ALA A 390 6.18 -8.27 -6.09
N ASP A 391 5.72 -9.21 -6.91
CA ASP A 391 5.16 -10.47 -6.45
C ASP A 391 6.19 -11.33 -5.70
N SER A 392 7.41 -11.43 -6.21
CA SER A 392 8.50 -12.16 -5.55
C SER A 392 8.86 -11.57 -4.20
N LEU A 393 8.88 -10.23 -4.09
CA LEU A 393 9.02 -9.54 -2.80
C LEU A 393 7.90 -9.94 -1.84
N VAL A 394 6.66 -9.93 -2.30
CA VAL A 394 5.51 -10.31 -1.47
C VAL A 394 5.66 -11.73 -0.95
N TYR A 395 6.01 -12.70 -1.79
CA TYR A 395 6.20 -14.10 -1.34
C TYR A 395 7.35 -14.26 -0.34
N LYS A 396 8.51 -13.63 -0.57
CA LYS A 396 9.68 -13.77 0.32
C LYS A 396 9.44 -13.15 1.69
N VAL A 397 8.86 -11.94 1.70
CA VAL A 397 8.53 -11.26 2.94
C VAL A 397 7.40 -11.99 3.66
N PHE A 398 6.34 -12.38 2.96
CA PHE A 398 5.25 -13.17 3.54
C PHE A 398 5.78 -14.48 4.16
N GLY A 399 6.65 -15.21 3.45
CA GLY A 399 7.24 -16.45 3.97
C GLY A 399 8.02 -16.23 5.27
N LEU A 400 8.75 -15.12 5.39
CA LEU A 400 9.46 -14.76 6.62
C LEU A 400 8.49 -14.47 7.77
N TYR A 401 7.47 -13.66 7.52
CA TYR A 401 6.47 -13.31 8.54
C TYR A 401 5.61 -14.52 8.92
N PHE A 402 5.26 -15.37 7.96
CA PHE A 402 4.55 -16.62 8.20
C PHE A 402 5.39 -17.52 9.11
N MET A 403 6.61 -17.86 8.72
CA MET A 403 7.45 -18.72 9.56
C MET A 403 7.64 -18.13 10.96
N GLN A 404 7.87 -16.83 11.06
CA GLN A 404 7.98 -16.15 12.35
C GLN A 404 6.74 -16.31 13.24
N SER A 405 5.55 -16.06 12.71
CA SER A 405 4.32 -16.08 13.50
C SER A 405 3.88 -17.49 13.88
N TYR A 406 4.14 -18.48 13.01
CA TYR A 406 3.61 -19.83 13.17
C TYR A 406 4.58 -20.84 13.79
N ILE A 407 5.90 -20.64 13.67
CA ILE A 407 6.88 -21.65 14.10
C ILE A 407 6.76 -21.98 15.60
N GLY A 408 6.57 -20.96 16.44
CA GLY A 408 6.33 -21.15 17.87
C GLY A 408 5.03 -21.89 18.18
N VAL A 409 3.97 -21.67 17.40
CA VAL A 409 2.68 -22.35 17.59
C VAL A 409 2.78 -23.81 17.14
N PHE A 410 3.45 -24.08 16.01
CA PHE A 410 3.73 -25.44 15.56
C PHE A 410 4.59 -26.22 16.55
N TYR A 411 5.58 -25.57 17.16
CA TYR A 411 6.39 -26.18 18.21
C TYR A 411 5.54 -26.67 19.39
N HIS A 412 4.65 -25.82 19.91
CA HIS A 412 3.76 -26.21 21.02
C HIS A 412 2.75 -27.29 20.60
N ALA A 413 2.22 -27.23 19.37
CA ALA A 413 1.26 -28.20 18.86
C ALA A 413 1.88 -29.59 18.65
N LEU A 414 3.08 -29.66 18.07
CA LEU A 414 3.75 -30.91 17.71
C LEU A 414 4.49 -31.56 18.88
N LEU A 415 5.18 -30.77 19.70
CA LEU A 415 6.09 -31.30 20.72
C LEU A 415 5.41 -31.53 22.07
N HIS A 416 4.65 -30.55 22.58
CA HIS A 416 4.02 -30.65 23.91
C HIS A 416 2.72 -31.46 23.90
N ARG A 417 2.09 -31.64 22.73
CA ARG A 417 0.83 -32.40 22.51
C ARG A 417 -0.28 -32.10 23.54
N ASN A 418 -0.24 -30.92 24.18
CA ASN A 418 -1.18 -30.50 25.18
C ASN A 418 -2.09 -29.42 24.59
N PHE A 419 -3.35 -29.81 24.38
CA PHE A 419 -4.32 -28.97 23.72
C PHE A 419 -4.70 -27.73 24.54
N MET A 420 -4.67 -27.83 25.87
CA MET A 420 -5.03 -26.72 26.76
C MET A 420 -3.96 -25.63 26.77
N THR A 421 -2.68 -26.01 26.84
CA THR A 421 -1.57 -25.05 26.76
C THR A 421 -1.50 -24.43 25.37
N LEU A 422 -1.71 -25.23 24.31
CA LEU A 422 -1.79 -24.73 22.94
C LEU A 422 -2.90 -23.69 22.77
N ARG A 423 -4.11 -23.98 23.29
CA ARG A 423 -5.24 -23.05 23.24
C ARG A 423 -4.94 -21.76 23.99
N GLN A 424 -4.34 -21.83 25.18
CA GLN A 424 -3.96 -20.65 25.96
C GLN A 424 -2.92 -19.79 25.24
N VAL A 425 -1.86 -20.40 24.72
CA VAL A 425 -0.81 -19.71 23.96
C VAL A 425 -1.39 -19.07 22.69
N LEU A 426 -2.29 -19.76 22.00
CA LEU A 426 -2.94 -19.24 20.80
C LEU A 426 -3.86 -18.06 21.10
N ILE A 427 -4.68 -18.14 22.14
CA ILE A 427 -5.57 -17.05 22.56
C ILE A 427 -4.75 -15.83 22.97
N GLN A 428 -3.72 -16.03 23.80
CA GLN A 428 -2.84 -14.96 24.24
C GLN A 428 -2.15 -14.32 23.04
N ARG A 429 -1.55 -15.10 22.14
CA ARG A 429 -0.86 -14.58 20.95
C ARG A 429 -1.83 -13.85 20.02
N LEU A 430 -3.00 -14.41 19.71
CA LEU A 430 -3.98 -13.82 18.79
C LEU A 430 -4.52 -12.49 19.34
N ILE A 431 -5.03 -12.48 20.57
CA ILE A 431 -5.62 -11.27 21.17
C ILE A 431 -4.52 -10.21 21.42
N LEU A 432 -3.37 -10.60 21.97
CA LEU A 432 -2.30 -9.64 22.23
C LEU A 432 -1.74 -9.05 20.95
N TYR A 433 -1.59 -9.86 19.90
CA TYR A 433 -1.11 -9.41 18.61
C TYR A 433 -2.09 -8.43 17.98
N GLU A 434 -3.39 -8.79 17.87
CA GLU A 434 -4.43 -7.91 17.30
C GLU A 434 -4.53 -6.58 18.06
N VAL A 435 -4.50 -6.60 19.41
CA VAL A 435 -4.56 -5.38 20.23
C VAL A 435 -3.29 -4.53 20.10
N LEU A 436 -2.11 -5.16 20.16
CA LEU A 436 -0.84 -4.45 20.10
C LEU A 436 -0.62 -3.83 18.71
N GLU A 437 -0.97 -4.54 17.65
CA GLU A 437 -0.88 -4.04 16.27
C GLU A 437 -1.79 -2.83 16.08
N ASN A 438 -3.08 -2.95 16.40
CA ASN A 438 -4.04 -1.84 16.40
C ASN A 438 -3.53 -0.60 17.16
N LEU A 439 -2.97 -0.79 18.36
CA LEU A 439 -2.42 0.30 19.17
C LEU A 439 -1.21 0.96 18.51
N VAL A 440 -0.25 0.16 18.06
CA VAL A 440 0.97 0.65 17.41
C VAL A 440 0.62 1.37 16.11
N GLU A 441 -0.26 0.79 15.31
CA GLU A 441 -0.64 1.31 14.01
C GLU A 441 -1.39 2.64 14.09
N ASN A 442 -2.33 2.78 15.03
CA ASN A 442 -3.07 4.04 15.20
C ASN A 442 -2.26 5.11 15.92
N SER A 443 -1.37 4.73 16.85
CA SER A 443 -0.57 5.70 17.63
C SER A 443 0.64 6.23 16.86
N LEU A 444 1.34 5.40 16.08
CA LEU A 444 2.58 5.78 15.40
C LEU A 444 2.42 6.95 14.42
N PRO A 445 1.40 7.02 13.53
CA PRO A 445 1.21 8.14 12.62
C PRO A 445 0.99 9.46 13.37
N TYR A 446 0.19 9.42 14.43
CA TYR A 446 -0.10 10.58 15.27
C TYR A 446 1.17 11.07 16.00
N LEU A 447 1.94 10.14 16.58
CA LEU A 447 3.21 10.46 17.24
C LEU A 447 4.23 11.04 16.25
N LYS A 448 4.36 10.45 15.04
CA LYS A 448 5.23 10.97 13.97
C LYS A 448 4.84 12.39 13.56
N TYR A 449 3.54 12.64 13.36
CA TYR A 449 3.02 13.98 13.04
C TYR A 449 3.33 14.99 14.16
N SER A 450 3.00 14.63 15.41
CA SER A 450 3.22 15.48 16.58
C SER A 450 4.70 15.83 16.74
N TYR A 451 5.59 14.84 16.57
CA TYR A 451 7.04 15.04 16.62
C TYR A 451 7.54 15.96 15.49
N LYS A 452 7.11 15.72 14.24
CA LYS A 452 7.48 16.58 13.09
C LYS A 452 7.02 18.02 13.29
N LYS A 453 5.78 18.21 13.76
CA LYS A 453 5.21 19.53 14.08
C LYS A 453 6.00 20.22 15.19
N TYR A 454 6.29 19.53 16.29
CA TYR A 454 7.10 20.07 17.38
C TYR A 454 8.48 20.50 16.90
N ARG A 455 9.17 19.65 16.11
CA ARG A 455 10.49 19.96 15.54
C ARG A 455 10.44 21.18 14.62
N ALA A 456 9.42 21.30 13.77
CA ALA A 456 9.24 22.44 12.86
C ALA A 456 9.04 23.75 13.65
N VAL A 457 8.17 23.76 14.64
CA VAL A 457 7.91 24.93 15.50
C VAL A 457 9.14 25.32 16.31
N ARG A 458 9.85 24.35 16.90
CA ARG A 458 11.09 24.59 17.65
C ARG A 458 12.18 25.21 16.78
N ASN A 459 12.37 24.68 15.56
CA ASN A 459 13.35 25.21 14.62
C ASN A 459 13.00 26.64 14.17
N LYS A 460 11.71 26.94 13.95
CA LYS A 460 11.24 28.29 13.65
C LYS A 460 11.53 29.26 14.80
N LYS A 461 11.15 28.91 16.03
CA LYS A 461 11.44 29.73 17.23
C LYS A 461 12.93 29.98 17.42
N LYS A 462 13.80 29.03 17.06
CA LYS A 462 15.25 29.20 17.10
C LYS A 462 15.76 30.20 16.04
N ARG A 463 15.16 30.20 14.84
CA ARG A 463 15.51 31.12 13.74
C ARG A 463 14.99 32.54 13.98
N GLU A 464 13.77 32.68 14.50
CA GLU A 464 13.08 33.96 14.71
C GLU A 464 13.25 34.51 16.14
N LYS A 465 14.42 34.32 16.79
CA LYS A 465 14.73 34.93 18.09
C LYS A 465 14.64 36.47 17.98
N GLY A 466 13.44 37.04 18.17
CA GLY A 466 13.23 38.49 18.13
C GLY A 466 11.81 38.98 17.82
N LEU A 467 10.94 38.21 17.15
CA LEU A 467 9.57 38.66 16.85
C LEU A 467 8.53 37.84 17.63
N ILE A 468 8.00 38.46 18.69
CA ILE A 468 6.84 37.99 19.47
C ILE A 468 5.57 38.32 18.65
N GLY A 469 5.43 37.70 17.47
CA GLY A 469 4.20 37.73 16.69
C GLY A 469 3.40 36.46 16.96
N LYS A 470 2.09 36.57 17.21
CA LYS A 470 1.17 35.43 17.34
C LYS A 470 1.46 34.41 16.22
N ILE A 471 1.78 33.18 16.62
CA ILE A 471 2.08 32.07 15.71
C ILE A 471 0.85 31.85 14.81
N GLN A 472 0.91 32.35 13.59
CA GLN A 472 -0.19 32.27 12.64
C GLN A 472 -0.45 30.80 12.31
N PHE A 473 -1.73 30.45 12.30
CA PHE A 473 -2.27 29.11 12.10
C PHE A 473 -1.52 28.35 10.99
N THR A 474 -0.95 27.18 11.32
CA THR A 474 -0.39 26.23 10.35
C THR A 474 -1.34 26.11 9.16
N THR A 475 -0.86 26.43 7.96
CA THR A 475 -1.69 26.36 6.75
C THR A 475 -2.11 24.91 6.52
N ARG A 476 -3.24 24.71 5.86
CA ARG A 476 -3.80 23.36 5.70
C ARG A 476 -2.87 22.44 4.90
N VAL A 477 -2.29 22.97 3.82
CA VAL A 477 -1.32 22.23 2.99
C VAL A 477 -0.10 21.84 3.81
N GLU A 478 0.35 22.72 4.70
CA GLU A 478 1.43 22.40 5.63
C GLU A 478 1.04 21.31 6.62
N LYS A 479 -0.19 21.32 7.16
CA LYS A 479 -0.68 20.23 8.02
C LYS A 479 -0.62 18.90 7.28
N GLU A 480 -1.06 18.84 6.02
CA GLU A 480 -0.99 17.64 5.19
C GLU A 480 0.46 17.24 4.90
N TYR A 481 1.31 18.19 4.53
CA TYR A 481 2.74 17.92 4.35
C TYR A 481 3.42 17.41 5.63
N LEU A 482 3.00 17.80 6.82
CA LEU A 482 3.61 17.26 8.05
C LEU A 482 3.15 15.82 8.37
N LYS A 483 2.03 15.35 7.79
CA LYS A 483 1.57 13.97 7.99
C LYS A 483 2.54 12.97 7.35
N PRO A 484 2.63 11.74 7.88
CA PRO A 484 3.41 10.68 7.25
C PRO A 484 2.76 10.21 5.94
N THR A 485 3.60 9.72 5.02
CA THR A 485 3.18 9.06 3.79
C THR A 485 2.67 7.65 4.10
N TYR A 486 1.75 7.15 3.30
CA TYR A 486 1.31 5.76 3.34
C TYR A 486 2.34 4.86 2.65
N SER A 487 3.33 4.39 3.43
CA SER A 487 4.44 3.55 2.98
C SER A 487 4.52 2.28 3.82
N ALA A 488 5.08 1.20 3.26
CA ALA A 488 5.28 -0.04 3.99
C ALA A 488 6.22 0.15 5.20
N SER A 489 5.95 -0.57 6.28
CA SER A 489 6.67 -0.58 7.55
C SER A 489 8.14 -1.00 7.39
N ILE A 490 8.40 -1.78 6.34
CA ILE A 490 9.68 -2.41 6.03
C ILE A 490 10.66 -1.41 5.41
N SER A 491 10.21 -0.54 4.50
CA SER A 491 11.05 0.49 3.87
C SER A 491 10.22 1.63 3.28
N GLU A 492 10.69 2.87 3.46
CA GLU A 492 10.13 4.06 2.83
C GLU A 492 10.21 4.02 1.28
N GLU A 493 11.09 3.18 0.74
CA GLU A 493 11.24 2.98 -0.72
C GLU A 493 10.08 2.17 -1.33
N LEU A 494 9.40 1.35 -0.53
CA LEU A 494 8.16 0.68 -0.93
C LEU A 494 7.00 1.56 -0.49
N GLU A 495 6.62 2.48 -1.36
CA GLU A 495 5.46 3.35 -1.20
C GLU A 495 4.12 2.57 -1.26
N ASP A 496 4.03 1.36 -0.73
CA ASP A 496 2.84 0.52 -0.76
C ASP A 496 2.43 0.11 0.65
N GLY A 497 1.82 1.04 1.40
CA GLY A 497 1.32 0.77 2.75
C GLY A 497 0.30 -0.39 2.79
N LEU A 498 -0.39 -0.66 1.69
CA LEU A 498 -1.30 -1.81 1.55
C LEU A 498 -0.62 -3.15 1.77
N PHE A 499 0.71 -3.21 1.62
CA PHE A 499 1.46 -4.43 1.87
C PHE A 499 1.28 -4.90 3.31
N ASP A 500 1.41 -4.00 4.28
CA ASP A 500 1.26 -4.34 5.70
C ASP A 500 -0.19 -4.72 6.00
N ASP A 501 -1.15 -3.95 5.49
CA ASP A 501 -2.58 -4.20 5.68
C ASP A 501 -3.00 -5.60 5.12
N PHE A 502 -2.50 -6.00 3.94
CA PHE A 502 -2.75 -7.35 3.41
C PHE A 502 -2.00 -8.44 4.16
N LEU A 503 -0.78 -8.15 4.65
CA LEU A 503 0.02 -9.09 5.41
C LEU A 503 -0.68 -9.45 6.72
N GLU A 504 -1.23 -8.46 7.42
CA GLU A 504 -2.04 -8.67 8.63
C GLU A 504 -3.22 -9.60 8.33
N LEU A 505 -4.03 -9.30 7.30
CA LEU A 505 -5.16 -10.14 6.91
C LEU A 505 -4.74 -11.56 6.53
N ALA A 506 -3.61 -11.73 5.86
CA ALA A 506 -3.07 -13.03 5.48
C ALA A 506 -2.60 -13.86 6.68
N LEU A 507 -1.93 -13.22 7.65
CA LEU A 507 -1.51 -13.86 8.89
C LEU A 507 -2.72 -14.19 9.77
N GLN A 508 -3.69 -13.30 9.89
CA GLN A 508 -4.92 -13.58 10.63
C GLN A 508 -5.70 -14.74 9.99
N PHE A 509 -5.89 -14.72 8.67
CA PHE A 509 -6.54 -15.80 7.93
C PHE A 509 -5.84 -17.14 8.13
N GLY A 510 -4.51 -17.19 8.05
CA GLY A 510 -3.76 -18.42 8.26
C GLY A 510 -3.90 -18.97 9.69
N MET A 511 -3.92 -18.11 10.71
CA MET A 511 -4.10 -18.50 12.12
C MET A 511 -5.47 -19.14 12.33
N ILE A 512 -6.52 -18.47 11.85
CA ILE A 512 -7.88 -18.97 11.92
C ILE A 512 -8.00 -20.29 11.15
N MET A 513 -7.41 -20.38 9.95
CA MET A 513 -7.57 -21.55 9.10
C MET A 513 -6.78 -22.77 9.60
N MET A 514 -5.58 -22.59 10.17
CA MET A 514 -4.78 -23.71 10.66
C MET A 514 -5.22 -24.19 12.05
N PHE A 515 -5.74 -23.30 12.89
CA PHE A 515 -6.07 -23.60 14.29
C PHE A 515 -7.54 -23.46 14.65
N ALA A 516 -8.44 -23.42 13.66
CA ALA A 516 -9.89 -23.45 13.85
C ALA A 516 -10.35 -24.55 14.82
N CYS A 517 -9.66 -25.70 14.84
CA CYS A 517 -9.94 -26.82 15.73
C CYS A 517 -9.60 -26.53 17.20
N ALA A 518 -8.49 -25.83 17.43
CA ALA A 518 -8.03 -25.52 18.78
C ALA A 518 -8.91 -24.46 19.45
N PHE A 519 -9.42 -23.52 18.65
CA PHE A 519 -10.18 -22.39 19.16
C PHE A 519 -11.20 -21.89 18.12
N PRO A 520 -12.39 -22.51 18.01
CA PRO A 520 -13.45 -22.07 17.09
C PRO A 520 -13.89 -20.62 17.31
N LEU A 521 -13.79 -20.12 18.53
CA LEU A 521 -14.10 -18.73 18.89
C LEU A 521 -13.13 -17.71 18.25
N ALA A 522 -11.99 -18.15 17.70
CA ALA A 522 -11.07 -17.30 16.93
C ALA A 522 -11.80 -16.54 15.82
N PHE A 523 -12.74 -17.18 15.11
CA PHE A 523 -13.51 -16.53 14.05
C PHE A 523 -14.33 -15.33 14.55
N ALA A 524 -14.84 -15.39 15.79
CA ALA A 524 -15.59 -14.30 16.38
C ALA A 524 -14.68 -13.12 16.75
N PHE A 525 -13.52 -13.40 17.37
CA PHE A 525 -12.53 -12.37 17.66
C PHE A 525 -12.02 -11.69 16.39
N SER A 526 -11.66 -12.49 15.38
CA SER A 526 -11.20 -11.95 14.11
C SER A 526 -12.30 -11.18 13.35
N ALA A 527 -13.57 -11.57 13.47
CA ALA A 527 -14.69 -10.77 12.92
C ALA A 527 -14.83 -9.42 13.61
N LEU A 528 -14.70 -9.37 14.93
CA LEU A 528 -14.69 -8.11 15.68
C LEU A 528 -13.48 -7.25 15.32
N ASN A 529 -12.29 -7.86 15.22
CA ASN A 529 -11.08 -7.18 14.77
C ASN A 529 -11.30 -6.56 13.39
N ASN A 530 -11.80 -7.32 12.42
CA ASN A 530 -11.95 -6.82 11.05
C ASN A 530 -13.05 -5.76 10.91
N ILE A 531 -14.07 -5.76 11.78
CA ILE A 531 -15.05 -4.67 11.85
C ILE A 531 -14.39 -3.39 12.36
N ALA A 532 -13.54 -3.48 13.39
CA ALA A 532 -12.75 -2.35 13.87
C ALA A 532 -11.76 -1.89 12.80
N GLU A 533 -11.07 -2.83 12.17
CA GLU A 533 -10.03 -2.61 11.15
C GLU A 533 -10.54 -1.80 9.97
N MET A 534 -11.72 -2.18 9.46
CA MET A 534 -12.40 -1.44 8.40
C MET A 534 -12.58 0.06 8.72
N ARG A 535 -12.74 0.42 10.00
CA ARG A 535 -12.97 1.81 10.46
C ARG A 535 -11.66 2.49 10.81
N THR A 536 -10.75 1.83 11.51
CA THR A 536 -9.42 2.35 11.86
C THR A 536 -8.62 2.64 10.60
N ASP A 537 -8.61 1.73 9.62
CA ASP A 537 -7.96 1.93 8.32
C ASP A 537 -8.53 3.13 7.55
N ALA A 538 -9.86 3.26 7.55
CA ALA A 538 -10.53 4.39 6.91
C ALA A 538 -10.14 5.73 7.59
N LEU A 539 -10.10 5.76 8.92
CA LEU A 539 -9.66 6.92 9.70
C LEU A 539 -8.18 7.22 9.47
N LYS A 540 -7.33 6.19 9.40
CA LYS A 540 -5.89 6.27 9.10
C LYS A 540 -5.67 7.00 7.78
N LEU A 541 -6.32 6.55 6.70
CA LEU A 541 -6.20 7.12 5.36
C LEU A 541 -6.81 8.52 5.19
N LEU A 542 -7.92 8.82 5.88
CA LEU A 542 -8.61 10.11 5.73
C LEU A 542 -8.06 11.19 6.67
N ALA A 543 -7.65 10.85 7.89
CA ALA A 543 -7.31 11.83 8.91
C ALA A 543 -5.82 11.86 9.26
N MET A 544 -5.15 10.70 9.34
CA MET A 544 -3.80 10.60 9.91
C MET A 544 -2.68 10.66 8.86
N LEU A 545 -2.93 10.13 7.67
CA LEU A 545 -1.96 10.04 6.58
C LEU A 545 -2.13 11.17 5.56
N ARG A 546 -1.13 11.34 4.71
CA ARG A 546 -1.27 12.05 3.43
C ARG A 546 -2.11 11.24 2.47
N ARG A 547 -2.75 11.90 1.50
CA ARG A 547 -3.43 11.22 0.41
C ARG A 547 -2.41 10.31 -0.32
N PRO A 548 -2.66 9.00 -0.42
CA PRO A 548 -1.79 8.12 -1.19
C PRO A 548 -1.82 8.48 -2.69
N VAL A 549 -0.71 8.21 -3.37
CA VAL A 549 -0.64 8.29 -4.83
C VAL A 549 -1.50 7.17 -5.43
N PRO A 550 -2.42 7.47 -6.37
CA PRO A 550 -3.29 6.45 -6.93
C PRO A 550 -2.50 5.48 -7.80
N ARG A 551 -2.80 4.19 -7.66
CA ARG A 551 -2.24 3.12 -8.49
C ARG A 551 -3.34 2.28 -9.08
N ALA A 552 -3.20 1.98 -10.37
CA ALA A 552 -4.01 0.99 -11.05
C ALA A 552 -3.66 -0.42 -10.54
N ALA A 553 -4.67 -1.27 -10.33
CA ALA A 553 -4.51 -2.67 -9.97
C ALA A 553 -5.74 -3.46 -10.45
N ALA A 554 -5.51 -4.58 -11.13
CA ALA A 554 -6.57 -5.47 -11.64
C ALA A 554 -7.14 -6.40 -10.58
N THR A 555 -6.27 -6.81 -9.66
CA THR A 555 -6.54 -7.81 -8.64
C THR A 555 -5.75 -7.47 -7.38
N ILE A 556 -5.92 -8.28 -6.35
CA ILE A 556 -5.09 -8.25 -5.14
C ILE A 556 -3.64 -8.67 -5.44
N GLY A 557 -3.34 -9.23 -6.62
CA GLY A 557 -1.99 -9.69 -6.99
C GLY A 557 -1.60 -11.00 -6.30
N ALA A 558 -0.31 -11.14 -5.97
CA ALA A 558 0.27 -12.34 -5.32
C ALA A 558 -0.48 -12.79 -4.06
N TRP A 559 -1.11 -11.88 -3.32
CA TRP A 559 -1.90 -12.20 -2.13
C TRP A 559 -3.01 -13.22 -2.39
N LEU A 560 -3.66 -13.17 -3.55
CA LEU A 560 -4.71 -14.14 -3.89
C LEU A 560 -4.16 -15.58 -3.94
N ASN A 561 -2.92 -15.75 -4.42
CA ASN A 561 -2.24 -17.03 -4.45
C ASN A 561 -1.82 -17.45 -3.05
N ILE A 562 -1.33 -16.53 -2.23
CA ILE A 562 -0.98 -16.78 -0.82
C ILE A 562 -2.20 -17.28 -0.03
N PHE A 563 -3.32 -16.57 -0.15
CA PHE A 563 -4.57 -16.93 0.50
C PHE A 563 -5.09 -18.33 0.07
N GLN A 564 -4.98 -18.66 -1.23
CA GLN A 564 -5.32 -19.99 -1.74
C GLN A 564 -4.37 -21.07 -1.23
N TYR A 565 -3.06 -20.79 -1.18
CA TYR A 565 -2.05 -21.72 -0.67
C TYR A 565 -2.24 -22.04 0.82
N GLY A 566 -2.62 -21.04 1.63
CA GLY A 566 -2.93 -21.23 3.04
C GLY A 566 -4.06 -22.26 3.29
N TYR A 567 -5.07 -22.31 2.42
CA TYR A 567 -6.09 -23.35 2.47
C TYR A 567 -5.55 -24.74 2.03
N THR A 568 -4.69 -24.81 1.01
CA THR A 568 -4.10 -26.09 0.56
C THR A 568 -3.28 -26.75 1.67
N ILE A 569 -2.48 -25.98 2.41
CA ILE A 569 -1.74 -26.45 3.60
C ILE A 569 -2.68 -27.05 4.66
N ARG A 570 -3.88 -26.47 4.84
CA ARG A 570 -4.88 -27.03 5.78
C ARG A 570 -5.34 -28.43 5.37
N LYS A 571 -5.39 -28.77 4.09
CA LYS A 571 -5.76 -30.14 3.65
C LYS A 571 -4.77 -31.19 4.18
N GLU A 572 -3.51 -30.79 4.38
CA GLU A 572 -2.44 -31.64 4.92
C GLU A 572 -2.41 -31.58 6.45
N ASN A 573 -2.46 -30.39 7.06
CA ASN A 573 -2.44 -30.21 8.51
C ASN A 573 -3.76 -30.64 9.21
N GLY A 574 -4.89 -30.60 8.50
CA GLY A 574 -6.18 -31.06 8.99
C GLY A 574 -6.18 -32.57 9.28
N LYS A 575 -5.40 -33.36 8.54
CA LYS A 575 -5.18 -34.79 8.85
C LYS A 575 -4.42 -34.97 10.16
N LEU A 576 -3.46 -34.08 10.45
CA LEU A 576 -2.69 -34.08 11.70
C LEU A 576 -3.54 -33.64 12.90
N SER A 577 -4.40 -32.63 12.73
CA SER A 577 -5.34 -32.17 13.76
C SER A 577 -6.49 -33.16 13.99
N LEU A 578 -6.95 -33.86 12.96
CA LEU A 578 -7.91 -34.97 13.09
C LEU A 578 -7.28 -36.18 13.79
N ALA A 579 -5.99 -36.45 13.56
CA ALA A 579 -5.25 -37.48 14.30
C ALA A 579 -5.07 -37.17 15.80
N LEU A 580 -5.25 -35.92 16.21
CA LEU A 580 -5.25 -35.47 17.61
C LEU A 580 -6.64 -35.46 18.26
N GLN A 581 -7.72 -35.77 17.52
CA GLN A 581 -9.08 -35.89 18.07
C GLN A 581 -9.28 -36.92 19.19
N PRO A 582 -8.53 -38.03 19.33
CA PRO A 582 -8.73 -38.95 20.45
C PRO A 582 -8.38 -38.36 21.83
N PHE A 583 -7.89 -37.12 21.89
CA PHE A 583 -7.54 -36.40 23.12
C PHE A 583 -8.51 -35.23 23.45
N LEU A 584 -9.61 -35.10 22.70
CA LEU A 584 -10.78 -34.24 22.99
C LEU A 584 -11.87 -35.08 23.64
#